data_AF-A0A4P6BCB7-F1
#
_entry.id   AF-A0A4P6BCB7-F1
#
_cell.length_a   1.000
_cell.length_b   1.000
_cell.length_c   1.000
_cell.angle_alpha   90.00
_cell.angle_beta   90.00
_cell.angle_gamma   90.00
#
_symmetry.space_group_name_H-M   'P 1'
#
loop_
_entity.id
_entity.type
_entity.pdbx_description
1 polymer ?
#
loop_
_entity_poly.entity_id
_entity_poly.type
_entity_poly.pdbx_seq_one_letter_code
_entity_poly.pdbx_strand_id
1 'polypeptide(L)'
;MPQEVRIEPIPRRPGLVTSPAVLRLLEFLEASGGAMSGACELLFRRKGEAARRFASLRAAGYAVRAYLGGETLWLPRAHSVWDAASFARQRAAGWFAARLFGSGGRYGAGKAFFPDGSEMAVAVVPYDRLPPPPCVVVLVLGAKEGRGLVPPGAYWCREEDLAVSDLPACLNFKNDVE
;
A
#
# COMPACT_ATOMS: atom_id res chain seq x y z
N MET A 1 -1.20 0.30 27.49
CA MET A 1 -2.55 0.73 27.05
C MET A 1 -2.74 0.23 25.63
N PRO A 2 -3.87 -0.40 25.27
CA PRO A 2 -4.14 -0.77 23.89
C PRO A 2 -4.08 0.49 23.01
N GLN A 3 -3.32 0.44 21.93
CA GLN A 3 -3.22 1.58 21.02
C GLN A 3 -4.51 1.66 20.21
N GLU A 4 -5.20 2.80 20.27
CA GLU A 4 -6.44 3.05 19.54
C GLU A 4 -6.15 3.80 18.24
N VAL A 5 -6.85 3.43 17.17
CA VAL A 5 -6.78 4.16 15.91
C VAL A 5 -7.60 5.44 16.00
N ARG A 6 -6.96 6.58 15.76
CA ARG A 6 -7.63 7.89 15.72
C ARG A 6 -7.67 8.41 14.29
N ILE A 7 -8.85 8.78 13.81
CA ILE A 7 -9.05 9.28 12.44
C ILE A 7 -9.48 10.74 12.48
N GLU A 8 -8.88 11.57 11.62
CA GLU A 8 -9.32 12.96 11.47
C GLU A 8 -10.74 13.03 10.89
N PRO A 9 -11.55 14.01 11.30
CA PRO A 9 -12.88 14.21 10.72
C PRO A 9 -12.77 14.58 9.24
N ILE A 10 -13.60 13.93 8.42
CA ILE A 10 -13.70 14.19 6.97
C ILE A 10 -14.59 15.42 6.73
N PRO A 11 -14.16 16.42 5.93
CA PRO A 11 -15.01 17.51 5.49
C PRO A 11 -16.28 17.00 4.77
N ARG A 12 -17.44 17.58 5.06
CA ARG A 12 -18.73 17.06 4.56
C ARG A 12 -18.86 17.08 3.03
N ARG A 13 -18.25 18.05 2.33
CA ARG A 13 -18.37 18.20 0.87
C ARG A 13 -17.00 18.10 0.19
N PRO A 14 -16.81 17.18 -0.77
CA PRO A 14 -15.61 17.16 -1.60
C PRO A 14 -15.50 18.43 -2.44
N GLY A 15 -14.27 18.91 -2.61
CA GLY A 15 -13.93 20.02 -3.49
C GLY A 15 -13.54 19.57 -4.89
N LEU A 16 -12.93 20.48 -5.66
CA LEU A 16 -12.39 20.19 -6.99
C LEU A 16 -10.89 19.88 -6.90
N VAL A 17 -10.45 18.82 -7.57
CA VAL A 17 -9.03 18.50 -7.77
C VAL A 17 -8.72 18.63 -9.26
N THR A 18 -7.86 19.59 -9.61
CA THR A 18 -7.50 19.87 -11.02
C THR A 18 -6.09 19.43 -11.40
N SER A 19 -5.24 19.12 -10.41
CA SER A 19 -3.85 18.74 -10.66
C SER A 19 -3.72 17.25 -10.97
N PRO A 20 -3.16 16.84 -12.12
CA PRO A 20 -2.96 15.43 -12.47
C PRO A 20 -2.10 14.67 -11.45
N ALA A 21 -1.12 15.34 -10.83
CA ALA A 21 -0.28 14.73 -9.79
C ALA A 21 -1.06 14.46 -8.50
N VAL A 22 -2.04 15.31 -8.19
CA VAL A 22 -2.93 15.14 -7.03
C VAL A 22 -3.95 14.04 -7.31
N LEU A 23 -4.51 13.98 -8.52
CA LEU A 23 -5.38 12.87 -8.95
C LEU A 23 -4.67 11.53 -8.90
N ARG A 24 -3.43 11.45 -9.40
CA ARG A 24 -2.63 10.21 -9.31
C ARG A 24 -2.46 9.73 -7.87
N LEU A 25 -2.24 10.64 -6.93
CA LEU A 25 -2.14 10.29 -5.51
C LEU A 25 -3.49 9.80 -4.96
N LEU A 26 -4.59 10.43 -5.36
CA LEU A 26 -5.93 10.00 -4.97
C LEU A 26 -6.23 8.58 -5.46
N GLU A 27 -6.03 8.32 -6.75
CA GLU A 27 -6.23 7.01 -7.37
C GLU A 27 -5.37 5.94 -6.69
N PHE A 28 -4.12 6.28 -6.35
CA PHE A 28 -3.25 5.39 -5.59
C PHE A 28 -3.80 5.07 -4.20
N LEU A 29 -4.27 6.07 -3.45
CA LEU A 29 -4.85 5.88 -2.11
C LEU A 29 -6.15 5.08 -2.18
N GLU A 30 -7.00 5.33 -3.17
CA GLU A 30 -8.24 4.59 -3.39
C GLU A 30 -7.96 3.13 -3.74
N ALA A 31 -6.97 2.87 -4.59
CA ALA A 31 -6.60 1.52 -4.99
C ALA A 31 -5.94 0.72 -3.86
N SER A 32 -5.09 1.38 -3.05
CA SER A 32 -4.39 0.75 -1.92
C SER A 32 -5.19 0.72 -0.62
N GLY A 33 -6.29 1.49 -0.53
CA GLY A 33 -7.06 1.67 0.71
C GLY A 33 -6.38 2.62 1.73
N GLY A 34 -5.20 3.14 1.40
CA GLY A 34 -4.41 4.02 2.23
C GLY A 34 -2.92 3.69 2.18
N ALA A 35 -2.07 4.65 2.53
CA ALA A 35 -0.63 4.45 2.52
C ALA A 35 0.12 5.43 3.43
N MET A 36 1.30 5.01 3.88
CA MET A 36 2.21 5.87 4.64
C MET A 36 2.78 6.97 3.73
N SER A 37 3.12 8.12 4.32
CA SER A 37 3.77 9.20 3.57
C SER A 37 5.04 8.72 2.87
N GLY A 38 5.85 7.89 3.54
CA GLY A 38 7.08 7.32 2.97
C GLY A 38 6.84 6.46 1.73
N ALA A 39 5.78 5.65 1.72
CA ALA A 39 5.39 4.85 0.56
C ALA A 39 4.98 5.76 -0.61
N CYS A 40 4.17 6.80 -0.33
CA CYS A 40 3.69 7.72 -1.36
C CYS A 40 4.80 8.59 -1.96
N GLU A 41 5.90 8.85 -1.25
CA GLU A 41 7.06 9.55 -1.83
C GLU A 41 7.67 8.75 -3.00
N LEU A 42 7.54 7.42 -3.04
CA LEU A 42 8.01 6.59 -4.16
C LEU A 42 7.24 6.84 -5.48
N LEU A 43 6.06 7.47 -5.41
CA LEU A 43 5.27 7.81 -6.60
C LEU A 43 5.80 9.05 -7.33
N PHE A 44 6.68 9.81 -6.69
CA PHE A 44 7.16 11.10 -7.16
C PHE A 44 8.68 11.10 -7.31
N ARG A 45 9.19 11.93 -8.23
CA ARG A 45 10.63 12.02 -8.50
C ARG A 45 11.37 12.88 -7.47
N ARG A 46 10.67 13.79 -6.80
CA ARG A 46 11.27 14.78 -5.90
C ARG A 46 10.74 14.59 -4.49
N LYS A 47 11.66 14.59 -3.52
CA LYS A 47 11.35 14.48 -2.09
C LYS A 47 10.42 15.62 -1.64
N GLY A 48 9.44 15.27 -0.82
CA GLY A 48 8.47 16.21 -0.26
C GLY A 48 7.40 16.66 -1.26
N GLU A 49 7.31 15.98 -2.41
CA GLU A 49 6.16 16.15 -3.29
C GLU A 49 4.92 15.54 -2.65
N ALA A 50 4.97 14.31 -2.13
CA ALA A 50 3.78 13.65 -1.59
C ALA A 50 3.13 14.51 -0.50
N ALA A 51 3.91 15.06 0.42
CA ALA A 51 3.44 15.99 1.46
C ALA A 51 2.61 17.17 0.91
N ARG A 52 3.06 17.81 -0.18
CA ARG A 52 2.32 18.92 -0.83
C ARG A 52 1.02 18.45 -1.49
N ARG A 53 1.02 17.27 -2.09
CA ARG A 53 -0.19 16.70 -2.74
C ARG A 53 -1.20 16.25 -1.69
N PHE A 54 -0.76 15.68 -0.57
CA PHE A 54 -1.63 15.37 0.56
C PHE A 54 -2.33 16.60 1.14
N ALA A 55 -1.60 17.71 1.31
CA ALA A 55 -2.21 18.96 1.75
C ALA A 55 -3.34 19.41 0.81
N SER A 56 -3.15 19.25 -0.50
CA SER A 56 -4.16 19.55 -1.52
C SER A 56 -5.37 18.60 -1.44
N LEU A 57 -5.14 17.27 -1.33
CA LEU A 57 -6.22 16.29 -1.19
C LEU A 57 -7.03 16.51 0.09
N ARG A 58 -6.37 16.81 1.20
CA ARG A 58 -7.01 17.09 2.49
C ARG A 58 -7.84 18.37 2.42
N ALA A 59 -7.28 19.44 1.86
CA ALA A 59 -8.02 20.69 1.65
C ALA A 59 -9.25 20.50 0.75
N ALA A 60 -9.15 19.61 -0.24
CA ALA A 60 -10.26 19.23 -1.12
C ALA A 60 -11.20 18.16 -0.51
N GLY A 61 -10.93 17.65 0.70
CA GLY A 61 -11.80 16.68 1.38
C GLY A 61 -11.79 15.25 0.81
N TYR A 62 -10.73 14.87 0.08
CA TYR A 62 -10.55 13.53 -0.51
C TYR A 62 -9.61 12.63 0.28
N ALA A 63 -8.81 13.18 1.19
CA ALA A 63 -7.92 12.41 2.04
C ALA A 63 -7.99 12.85 3.50
N VAL A 64 -7.81 11.89 4.40
CA VAL A 64 -7.71 12.11 5.85
C VAL A 64 -6.54 11.33 6.42
N ARG A 65 -6.19 11.63 7.68
CA ARG A 65 -5.14 10.94 8.40
C ARG A 65 -5.72 10.03 9.46
N ALA A 66 -5.19 8.82 9.54
CA ALA A 66 -5.34 7.94 10.68
C ALA A 66 -4.01 7.86 11.45
N TYR A 67 -4.11 7.74 12.77
CA TYR A 67 -2.98 7.68 13.68
C TYR A 67 -3.04 6.43 14.53
N LEU A 68 -1.92 5.74 14.68
CA LEU A 68 -1.74 4.59 15.57
C LEU A 68 -0.28 4.53 16.01
N GLY A 69 -0.01 4.48 17.31
CA GLY A 69 1.35 4.26 17.81
C GLY A 69 2.42 5.27 17.36
N GLY A 70 2.04 6.50 17.02
CA GLY A 70 2.96 7.53 16.47
C GLY A 70 3.12 7.49 14.95
N GLU A 71 2.55 6.49 14.28
CA GLU A 71 2.50 6.39 12.82
C GLU A 71 1.31 7.19 12.26
N THR A 72 1.43 7.62 11.01
CA THR A 72 0.37 8.34 10.29
C THR A 72 0.14 7.70 8.93
N LEU A 73 -1.07 7.18 8.75
CA LEU A 73 -1.55 6.63 7.49
C LEU A 73 -2.44 7.65 6.79
N TRP A 74 -2.18 7.92 5.51
CA TRP A 74 -3.09 8.71 4.68
C TRP A 74 -4.13 7.79 4.07
N LEU A 75 -5.39 8.18 4.20
CA LEU A 75 -6.53 7.39 3.81
C LEU A 75 -7.35 8.13 2.75
N PRO A 76 -7.91 7.44 1.74
CA PRO A 76 -8.91 8.03 0.86
C PRO A 76 -10.19 8.31 1.65
N ARG A 77 -11.07 9.16 1.10
CA ARG A 77 -12.36 9.51 1.74
C ARG A 77 -13.21 8.26 2.06
N ALA A 78 -13.23 7.28 1.18
CA ALA A 78 -14.01 6.05 1.33
C ALA A 78 -13.26 4.92 2.06
N HIS A 79 -12.39 5.27 3.02
CA HIS A 79 -11.55 4.29 3.71
C HIS A 79 -12.33 3.27 4.54
N SER A 80 -11.67 2.15 4.83
CA SER A 80 -12.19 1.05 5.65
C SER A 80 -11.32 0.74 6.87
N VAL A 81 -10.58 1.75 7.37
CA VAL A 81 -9.78 1.63 8.59
C VAL A 81 -10.63 2.01 9.80
N TRP A 82 -10.71 1.12 10.79
CA TRP A 82 -11.53 1.27 12.00
C TRP A 82 -10.82 0.79 13.27
N ASP A 83 -9.76 -0.02 13.12
CA ASP A 83 -9.05 -0.68 14.21
C ASP A 83 -7.56 -0.88 13.84
N ALA A 84 -6.76 -1.33 14.80
CA ALA A 84 -5.33 -1.53 14.60
C ALA A 84 -5.02 -2.56 13.49
N ALA A 85 -5.86 -3.58 13.32
CA ALA A 85 -5.66 -4.62 12.31
C ALA A 85 -5.88 -4.09 10.89
N SER A 86 -6.95 -3.33 10.67
CA SER A 86 -7.23 -2.66 9.39
C SER A 86 -6.19 -1.58 9.08
N PHE A 87 -5.70 -0.86 10.08
CA PHE A 87 -4.58 0.08 9.92
C PHE A 87 -3.33 -0.64 9.40
N ALA A 88 -2.91 -1.73 10.08
CA ALA A 88 -1.75 -2.52 9.68
C ALA A 88 -1.90 -3.12 8.28
N ARG A 89 -3.10 -3.63 7.93
CA ARG A 89 -3.36 -4.16 6.59
C ARG A 89 -3.18 -3.10 5.49
N GLN A 90 -3.78 -1.92 5.67
CA GLN A 90 -3.65 -0.85 4.67
C GLN A 90 -2.23 -0.28 4.61
N ARG A 91 -1.52 -0.21 5.74
CA ARG A 91 -0.11 0.20 5.78
C ARG A 91 0.75 -0.70 4.88
N ALA A 92 0.59 -2.02 5.01
CA ALA A 92 1.32 -3.00 4.21
C ALA A 92 0.89 -3.00 2.73
N ALA A 93 -0.41 -2.94 2.45
CA ALA A 93 -0.93 -2.84 1.08
C ALA A 93 -0.40 -1.58 0.38
N GLY A 94 -0.37 -0.43 1.08
CA GLY A 94 0.19 0.82 0.58
C GLY A 94 1.67 0.73 0.23
N TRP A 95 2.49 0.09 1.07
CA TRP A 95 3.90 -0.16 0.76
C TRP A 95 4.09 -1.05 -0.46
N PHE A 96 3.34 -2.16 -0.53
CA PHE A 96 3.40 -3.07 -1.68
C PHE A 96 2.96 -2.38 -2.97
N ALA A 97 1.84 -1.66 -2.94
CA ALA A 97 1.34 -0.90 -4.08
C ALA A 97 2.36 0.14 -4.56
N ALA A 98 3.04 0.84 -3.64
CA ALA A 98 4.06 1.81 -3.99
C ALA A 98 5.28 1.17 -4.68
N ARG A 99 5.73 0.00 -4.20
CA ARG A 99 6.83 -0.75 -4.82
C ARG A 99 6.44 -1.34 -6.17
N LEU A 100 5.22 -1.85 -6.29
CA LEU A 100 4.67 -2.31 -7.55
C LEU A 100 4.60 -1.16 -8.56
N PHE A 101 4.11 0.00 -8.15
CA PHE A 101 4.10 1.20 -9.00
C PHE A 101 5.52 1.61 -9.44
N GLY A 102 6.49 1.58 -8.52
CA GLY A 102 7.90 1.84 -8.82
C GLY A 102 8.50 0.89 -9.85
N SER A 103 8.00 -0.35 -9.92
CA SER A 103 8.37 -1.34 -10.94
C SER A 103 7.61 -1.19 -12.27
N GLY A 104 6.68 -0.24 -12.38
CA GLY A 104 5.81 -0.03 -13.55
C GLY A 104 4.49 -0.79 -13.52
N GLY A 105 4.20 -1.50 -12.41
CA GLY A 105 2.95 -2.22 -12.20
C GLY A 105 1.82 -1.33 -11.64
N ARG A 106 0.67 -1.96 -11.37
CA ARG A 106 -0.51 -1.32 -10.79
C ARG A 106 -1.13 -2.22 -9.73
N TYR A 107 -1.69 -1.62 -8.70
CA TYR A 107 -2.45 -2.32 -7.67
C TYR A 107 -3.90 -1.85 -7.70
N GLY A 108 -4.86 -2.73 -7.45
CA GLY A 108 -6.27 -2.36 -7.31
C GLY A 108 -7.18 -3.58 -7.18
N ALA A 109 -8.34 -3.41 -6.52
CA ALA A 109 -9.32 -4.48 -6.31
C ALA A 109 -8.73 -5.78 -5.73
N GLY A 110 -7.73 -5.66 -4.84
CA GLY A 110 -7.04 -6.81 -4.24
C GLY A 110 -6.15 -7.58 -5.22
N LYS A 111 -5.72 -6.97 -6.33
CA LYS A 111 -4.91 -7.59 -7.37
C LYS A 111 -3.67 -6.76 -7.69
N ALA A 112 -2.58 -7.44 -8.02
CA ALA A 112 -1.35 -6.89 -8.57
C ALA A 112 -1.31 -7.13 -10.08
N PHE A 113 -1.12 -6.06 -10.84
CA PHE A 113 -0.93 -6.07 -12.29
C PHE A 113 0.53 -5.72 -12.59
N PHE A 114 1.30 -6.70 -13.05
CA PHE A 114 2.72 -6.54 -13.32
C PHE A 114 2.97 -5.98 -14.74
N PRO A 115 4.13 -5.35 -14.98
CA PRO A 115 4.48 -4.81 -16.30
C PRO A 115 4.51 -5.85 -17.42
N ASP A 116 4.72 -7.11 -17.09
CA ASP A 116 4.73 -8.23 -18.04
C ASP A 116 3.32 -8.73 -18.40
N GLY A 117 2.27 -8.07 -17.90
CA GLY A 117 0.86 -8.42 -18.12
C GLY A 117 0.31 -9.44 -17.13
N SER A 118 1.14 -9.97 -16.22
CA SER A 118 0.67 -10.93 -15.21
C SER A 118 -0.28 -10.26 -14.22
N GLU A 119 -1.35 -10.95 -13.88
CA GLU A 119 -2.29 -10.56 -12.83
C GLU A 119 -2.24 -11.59 -11.70
N MET A 120 -2.11 -11.12 -10.47
CA MET A 120 -2.05 -11.99 -9.30
C MET A 120 -2.90 -11.45 -8.16
N ALA A 121 -3.60 -12.35 -7.48
CA ALA A 121 -4.41 -11.97 -6.32
C ALA A 121 -3.49 -11.61 -5.15
N VAL A 122 -3.86 -10.57 -4.41
CA VAL A 122 -3.10 -10.06 -3.28
C VAL A 122 -3.90 -10.21 -2.00
N ALA A 123 -3.36 -10.96 -1.04
CA ALA A 123 -3.91 -11.05 0.30
C ALA A 123 -2.93 -10.49 1.32
N VAL A 124 -3.47 -9.82 2.32
CA VAL A 124 -2.70 -9.13 3.36
C VAL A 124 -3.01 -9.83 4.68
N VAL A 125 -2.12 -10.70 5.11
CA VAL A 125 -2.33 -11.57 6.28
C VAL A 125 -1.45 -11.16 7.45
N PRO A 126 -1.95 -11.24 8.70
CA PRO A 126 -1.08 -11.18 9.86
C PRO A 126 -0.04 -12.29 9.77
N TYR A 127 1.19 -11.99 10.18
CA TYR A 127 2.26 -12.98 10.31
C TYR A 127 2.82 -12.92 11.73
N ASP A 128 2.60 -14.00 12.45
CA ASP A 128 2.71 -14.14 13.89
C ASP A 128 3.89 -15.04 14.32
N ARG A 129 4.85 -15.31 13.43
CA ARG A 129 6.09 -16.01 13.82
C ARG A 129 7.08 -15.07 14.56
N LEU A 130 7.47 -15.48 15.76
CA LEU A 130 8.58 -14.94 16.56
C LEU A 130 9.97 -15.30 15.95
N PRO A 131 11.02 -14.46 16.09
CA PRO A 131 11.07 -12.99 16.08
C PRO A 131 11.60 -12.48 14.70
N PRO A 132 11.03 -11.42 14.10
CA PRO A 132 10.81 -10.09 14.70
C PRO A 132 9.28 -9.74 14.77
N PRO A 133 8.81 -8.47 14.98
CA PRO A 133 7.45 -8.15 15.42
C PRO A 133 6.37 -8.57 14.40
N PRO A 134 5.07 -8.56 14.76
CA PRO A 134 3.98 -8.93 13.85
C PRO A 134 4.10 -8.14 12.55
N CYS A 135 4.47 -8.86 11.49
CA CYS A 135 4.60 -8.29 10.17
C CYS A 135 3.35 -8.66 9.38
N VAL A 136 3.06 -7.86 8.37
CA VAL A 136 1.98 -8.15 7.45
C VAL A 136 2.60 -8.73 6.21
N VAL A 137 2.14 -9.93 5.84
CA VAL A 137 2.60 -10.61 4.64
C VAL A 137 1.65 -10.31 3.50
N VAL A 138 2.22 -9.86 2.39
CA VAL A 138 1.49 -9.69 1.13
C VAL A 138 1.67 -10.96 0.31
N LEU A 139 0.66 -11.82 0.31
CA LEU A 139 0.62 -13.03 -0.51
C LEU A 139 0.23 -12.65 -1.93
N VAL A 140 1.04 -13.03 -2.89
CA VAL A 140 0.75 -12.88 -4.31
C VAL A 140 0.50 -14.28 -4.88
N LEU A 141 -0.77 -14.59 -5.14
CA LEU A 141 -1.22 -15.93 -5.55
C LEU A 141 -1.56 -15.94 -7.05
N GLY A 142 -0.88 -16.80 -7.80
CA GLY A 142 -1.18 -17.02 -9.22
C GLY A 142 -0.48 -18.25 -9.78
N ALA A 143 -1.16 -18.94 -10.70
CA ALA A 143 -0.55 -19.93 -11.59
C ALA A 143 -0.11 -19.20 -12.85
N LYS A 144 1.19 -19.09 -13.09
CA LYS A 144 1.72 -18.54 -14.33
C LYS A 144 2.29 -19.66 -15.19
N GLU A 145 1.75 -19.82 -16.39
CA GLU A 145 2.44 -20.54 -17.46
C GLU A 145 3.55 -19.62 -17.99
N GLY A 146 4.81 -20.03 -17.81
CA GLY A 146 5.98 -19.14 -17.78
C GLY A 146 6.14 -18.17 -18.97
N ARG A 147 6.30 -16.87 -18.64
CA ARG A 147 7.09 -15.83 -19.35
C ARG A 147 7.03 -14.49 -18.57
N GLY A 148 8.14 -13.96 -18.07
CA GLY A 148 8.24 -12.62 -17.46
C GLY A 148 9.04 -12.56 -16.15
N LEU A 149 9.01 -11.41 -15.46
CA LEU A 149 9.85 -11.09 -14.29
C LEU A 149 9.41 -11.80 -13.00
N VAL A 150 8.17 -12.31 -12.96
CA VAL A 150 7.63 -13.05 -11.81
C VAL A 150 7.54 -14.54 -12.18
N PRO A 151 8.20 -15.46 -11.44
CA PRO A 151 8.09 -16.89 -11.68
C PRO A 151 6.66 -17.43 -11.40
N PRO A 152 6.39 -18.72 -11.69
CA PRO A 152 5.19 -19.41 -11.21
C PRO A 152 5.30 -19.69 -9.71
N GLY A 153 4.24 -19.45 -8.93
CA GLY A 153 4.20 -19.82 -7.51
C GLY A 153 3.47 -18.81 -6.62
N ALA A 154 3.48 -19.06 -5.32
CA ALA A 154 3.04 -18.11 -4.31
C ALA A 154 4.25 -17.29 -3.83
N TYR A 155 4.13 -15.97 -3.89
CA TYR A 155 5.15 -15.06 -3.36
C TYR A 155 4.66 -14.42 -2.09
N TRP A 156 5.61 -14.06 -1.24
CA TRP A 156 5.31 -13.30 -0.05
C TRP A 156 6.44 -12.32 0.25
N CYS A 157 6.09 -11.17 0.81
CA CYS A 157 7.03 -10.18 1.29
C CYS A 157 6.59 -9.62 2.63
N ARG A 158 7.55 -9.24 3.47
CA ARG A 158 7.27 -8.53 4.72
C ARG A 158 7.15 -7.03 4.43
N GLU A 159 6.25 -6.37 5.14
CA GLU A 159 6.11 -4.91 5.08
C GLU A 159 7.42 -4.16 5.34
N GLU A 160 8.20 -4.59 6.32
CA GLU A 160 9.48 -3.95 6.69
C GLU A 160 10.49 -3.97 5.54
N ASP A 161 10.54 -5.07 4.78
CA ASP A 161 11.41 -5.21 3.62
C ASP A 161 10.95 -4.25 2.51
N LEU A 162 9.64 -4.12 2.28
CA LEU A 162 9.07 -3.19 1.30
C LEU A 162 9.41 -1.73 1.63
N ALA A 163 9.61 -1.37 2.90
CA ALA A 163 10.00 -0.02 3.27
C ALA A 163 11.43 0.34 2.82
N VAL A 164 12.33 -0.64 2.73
CA VAL A 164 13.77 -0.41 2.52
C VAL A 164 14.33 -0.98 1.20
N SER A 165 13.65 -1.95 0.58
CA SER A 165 14.12 -2.70 -0.58
C SER A 165 13.18 -2.59 -1.78
N ASP A 166 13.64 -2.94 -2.99
CA ASP A 166 12.79 -3.00 -4.17
C ASP A 166 11.87 -4.24 -4.19
N LEU A 167 10.87 -4.24 -5.07
CA LEU A 167 9.89 -5.33 -5.13
C LEU A 167 10.54 -6.70 -5.41
N PRO A 168 11.44 -6.85 -6.40
CA PRO A 168 12.07 -8.15 -6.68
C PRO A 168 12.84 -8.72 -5.49
N ALA A 169 13.58 -7.88 -4.74
CA ALA A 169 14.30 -8.33 -3.55
C ALA A 169 13.39 -8.71 -2.38
N CYS A 170 12.17 -8.15 -2.33
CA CYS A 170 11.20 -8.43 -1.27
C CYS A 170 10.38 -9.70 -1.54
N LEU A 171 10.18 -10.08 -2.80
CA LEU A 171 9.39 -11.25 -3.17
C LEU A 171 10.20 -12.52 -2.87
N ASN A 172 10.07 -13.02 -1.64
CA ASN A 172 10.66 -14.30 -1.25
C ASN A 172 9.96 -15.41 -2.03
N PHE A 173 10.72 -16.05 -2.91
CA PHE A 173 10.30 -17.27 -3.57
C PHE A 173 10.43 -18.42 -2.57
N LYS A 174 9.31 -19.04 -2.20
CA LYS A 174 9.35 -20.31 -1.49
C LYS A 174 8.89 -21.42 -2.44
N ASN A 175 9.84 -21.98 -3.19
CA ASN A 175 9.75 -23.39 -3.57
C ASN A 175 10.04 -24.16 -2.29
N ASP A 176 9.02 -24.49 -1.50
CA ASP A 176 9.06 -25.56 -0.50
C ASP A 176 7.61 -25.80 -0.06
N VAL A 177 6.88 -26.47 -0.95
CA VAL A 177 5.82 -27.40 -0.53
C VAL A 177 6.51 -28.76 -0.53
N GLU A 178 7.19 -29.09 0.58
CA GLU A 178 7.33 -30.48 1.00
C GLU A 178 6.15 -30.82 1.92
#